data_AF-A0A9P4H1X1-F1
#
_entry.id   AF-A0A9P4H1X1-F1
#
_cell.length_a   1.000
_cell.length_b   1.000
_cell.length_c   1.000
_cell.angle_alpha   90.00
_cell.angle_beta   90.00
_cell.angle_gamma   90.00
#
_symmetry.space_group_name_H-M   'P 1'
#
loop_
_entity.id
_entity.type
_entity.pdbx_description
1 polymer ?
#
loop_
_entity_poly.entity_id
_entity_poly.type
_entity_poly.pdbx_seq_one_letter_code
_entity_poly.pdbx_strand_id
1 'polypeptide(L)'
;LAKLYVLGEKLMHFEFQDAALSMMMRNIKTKTEYPDGGHICTIYEGTMDGSPARRLLVDFFVWGNATGWAILKDPARNYPAEFLEDLVLAFLEDRRGLTWPLPWVADPASYMIGSSKKAT
;
A
#
# COMPACT_ATOMS: atom_id res chain seq x y z
N LEU A 1 -1.24 -17.03 -0.86
CA LEU A 1 -1.52 -16.60 -2.25
C LEU A 1 -0.31 -15.97 -2.92
N ALA A 2 0.42 -15.06 -2.27
CA ALA A 2 1.61 -14.41 -2.86
C ALA A 2 2.64 -15.42 -3.42
N LYS A 3 3.01 -16.43 -2.63
CA LYS A 3 3.91 -17.52 -3.06
C LYS A 3 3.38 -18.31 -4.27
N LEU A 4 2.05 -18.49 -4.38
CA LEU A 4 1.46 -19.20 -5.51
C LEU A 4 1.53 -18.36 -6.78
N TYR A 5 1.29 -17.05 -6.69
CA TYR A 5 1.49 -16.15 -7.83
C TYR A 5 2.94 -16.19 -8.33
N VAL A 6 3.91 -16.04 -7.44
CA VAL A 6 5.36 -16.11 -7.77
C VAL A 6 5.75 -17.47 -8.36
N LEU A 7 5.14 -18.56 -7.88
CA LEU A 7 5.33 -19.88 -8.49
C LEU A 7 4.77 -19.92 -9.92
N GLY A 8 3.58 -19.36 -10.15
CA GLY A 8 2.97 -19.24 -11.47
C GLY A 8 3.81 -18.43 -12.45
N GLU A 9 4.48 -17.37 -11.99
CA GLU A 9 5.47 -16.60 -12.77
C GLU A 9 6.64 -17.47 -13.20
N LYS A 10 7.25 -18.20 -12.26
CA LYS A 10 8.39 -19.09 -12.55
C LYS A 10 8.03 -20.23 -13.49
N LEU A 11 6.78 -20.69 -13.44
CA LEU A 11 6.26 -21.74 -14.32
C LEU A 11 5.68 -21.19 -15.64
N MET A 12 5.63 -19.86 -15.81
CA MET A 12 4.94 -19.20 -16.93
C MET A 12 3.50 -19.68 -17.14
N HIS A 13 2.79 -19.99 -16.05
CA HIS A 13 1.43 -20.52 -16.10
C HIS A 13 0.41 -19.42 -15.78
N PHE A 14 -0.11 -18.77 -16.83
CA PHE A 14 -0.94 -17.57 -16.70
C PHE A 14 -2.28 -17.83 -16.01
N GLU A 15 -3.00 -18.91 -16.32
CA GLU A 15 -4.28 -19.22 -15.67
C GLU A 15 -4.11 -19.48 -14.17
N PHE A 16 -2.96 -20.03 -13.77
CA PHE A 16 -2.63 -20.25 -12.36
C PHE A 16 -2.36 -18.92 -11.64
N GLN A 17 -1.66 -17.99 -12.29
CA GLN A 17 -1.46 -16.64 -11.78
C GLN A 17 -2.79 -15.88 -11.64
N ASP A 18 -3.64 -15.95 -12.66
CA ASP A 18 -4.97 -15.31 -12.66
C ASP A 18 -5.85 -15.86 -11.55
N ALA A 19 -5.81 -17.17 -11.29
CA ALA A 19 -6.51 -17.79 -10.18
C ALA A 19 -5.99 -17.27 -8.82
N ALA A 20 -4.67 -17.10 -8.68
CA ALA A 20 -4.07 -16.55 -7.46
C ALA A 20 -4.49 -15.09 -7.22
N LEU A 21 -4.44 -14.24 -8.26
CA LEU A 21 -4.89 -12.84 -8.18
C LEU A 21 -6.38 -12.74 -7.87
N SER A 22 -7.21 -13.53 -8.55
CA SER A 22 -8.67 -13.58 -8.32
C SER A 22 -8.99 -13.93 -6.87
N MET A 23 -8.24 -14.86 -6.27
CA MET A 23 -8.42 -15.22 -4.87
C MET A 23 -7.97 -14.10 -3.93
N MET A 24 -6.90 -13.36 -4.24
CA MET A 24 -6.48 -12.19 -3.44
C MET A 24 -7.57 -11.11 -3.43
N MET A 25 -8.11 -10.76 -4.60
CA MET A 25 -9.22 -9.81 -4.74
C MET A 25 -10.45 -10.26 -3.93
N ARG A 26 -10.79 -11.55 -4.03
CA ARG A 26 -11.91 -12.15 -3.28
C ARG A 26 -11.68 -12.05 -1.76
N ASN A 27 -10.47 -12.30 -1.28
CA ASN A 27 -10.17 -12.24 0.17
C ASN A 27 -10.39 -10.84 0.73
N ILE A 28 -9.91 -9.80 0.04
CA ILE A 28 -10.14 -8.41 0.48
C ILE A 28 -11.62 -8.07 0.45
N LYS A 29 -12.33 -8.44 -0.61
CA LYS A 29 -13.76 -8.17 -0.76
C LYS A 29 -14.61 -8.84 0.33
N THR A 30 -14.24 -10.04 0.77
CA THR A 30 -15.09 -10.88 1.64
C THR A 30 -14.67 -10.91 3.10
N LYS A 31 -13.37 -10.78 3.38
CA LYS A 31 -12.80 -10.93 4.72
C LYS A 31 -12.20 -9.64 5.26
N THR A 32 -12.04 -8.60 4.42
CA THR A 32 -11.28 -7.38 4.77
C THR A 32 -9.85 -7.70 5.21
N GLU A 33 -9.32 -8.85 4.77
CA GLU A 33 -7.98 -9.32 5.09
C GLU A 33 -7.02 -8.78 4.03
N TYR A 34 -6.28 -7.74 4.40
CA TYR A 34 -5.28 -7.14 3.54
C TYR A 34 -3.96 -7.91 3.60
N PRO A 35 -3.20 -7.95 2.48
CA PRO A 35 -1.84 -8.47 2.46
C PRO A 35 -0.97 -7.77 3.51
N ASP A 36 -0.34 -8.55 4.38
CA ASP A 36 0.67 -8.04 5.31
C ASP A 36 2.03 -7.82 4.61
N GLY A 37 3.01 -7.29 5.34
CA GLY A 37 4.37 -7.06 4.83
C GLY A 37 5.01 -8.32 4.25
N GLY A 38 4.78 -9.50 4.83
CA GLY A 38 5.34 -10.76 4.31
C GLY A 38 4.79 -11.12 2.93
N HIS A 39 3.50 -10.86 2.69
CA HIS A 39 2.89 -11.03 1.37
C HIS A 39 3.47 -10.04 0.35
N ILE A 40 3.65 -8.78 0.75
CA ILE A 40 4.20 -7.71 -0.10
C ILE A 40 5.64 -8.02 -0.48
N CYS A 41 6.51 -8.34 0.49
CA CYS A 41 7.89 -8.74 0.23
C CYS A 41 7.96 -9.93 -0.73
N THR A 42 7.13 -10.96 -0.50
CA THR A 42 7.07 -12.14 -1.38
C THR A 42 6.77 -11.74 -2.83
N ILE A 43 5.83 -10.83 -3.08
CA ILE A 43 5.49 -10.40 -4.44
C ILE A 43 6.61 -9.57 -5.06
N TYR A 44 7.12 -8.57 -4.35
CA TYR A 44 8.15 -7.67 -4.92
C TYR A 44 9.47 -8.42 -5.16
N GLU A 45 9.95 -9.22 -4.21
CA GLU A 45 11.17 -10.02 -4.39
C GLU A 45 11.02 -11.11 -5.47
N GLY A 46 9.80 -11.58 -5.68
CA GLY A 46 9.50 -12.71 -6.56
C GLY A 46 9.08 -12.35 -7.98
N THR A 47 8.92 -11.06 -8.31
CA THR A 47 8.39 -10.61 -9.60
C THR A 47 9.17 -9.41 -10.12
N MET A 48 9.13 -9.18 -11.43
CA MET A 48 9.77 -8.03 -12.07
C MET A 48 8.86 -6.79 -12.06
N ASP A 49 9.45 -5.64 -12.38
CA ASP A 49 8.72 -4.39 -12.62
C ASP A 49 7.60 -4.59 -13.67
N GLY A 50 6.47 -3.92 -13.44
CA GLY A 50 5.28 -4.08 -14.28
C GLY A 50 4.43 -5.32 -13.98
N SER A 51 4.82 -6.15 -13.01
CA SER A 51 4.02 -7.29 -12.55
C SER A 51 2.59 -6.90 -12.16
N PRO A 52 1.56 -7.58 -12.70
CA PRO A 52 0.17 -7.35 -12.31
C PRO A 52 -0.09 -7.51 -10.80
N ALA A 53 0.64 -8.40 -10.11
CA ALA A 53 0.52 -8.56 -8.67
C ALA A 53 1.04 -7.35 -7.89
N ARG A 54 2.15 -6.74 -8.32
CA ARG A 54 2.68 -5.52 -7.69
C ARG A 54 1.65 -4.39 -7.77
N ARG A 55 1.08 -4.16 -8.97
CA ARG A 55 0.00 -3.18 -9.19
C ARG A 55 -1.23 -3.47 -8.33
N LEU A 56 -1.68 -4.72 -8.27
CA LEU A 56 -2.83 -5.11 -7.47
C LEU A 56 -2.61 -4.81 -5.97
N LEU A 57 -1.41 -5.07 -5.44
CA LEU A 57 -1.09 -4.72 -4.06
C LEU A 57 -1.21 -3.22 -3.85
N VAL A 58 -0.60 -2.40 -4.69
CA VAL A 58 -0.70 -0.93 -4.61
C VAL A 58 -2.15 -0.46 -4.65
N ASP A 59 -2.94 -1.00 -5.58
CA ASP A 59 -4.37 -0.66 -5.69
C ASP A 59 -5.14 -0.95 -4.41
N PHE A 60 -4.83 -2.06 -3.72
CA PHE A 60 -5.45 -2.35 -2.43
C PHE A 60 -5.16 -1.29 -1.37
N PHE A 61 -3.96 -0.70 -1.32
CA PHE A 61 -3.62 0.31 -0.31
C PHE A 61 -4.09 1.72 -0.70
N VAL A 62 -4.13 2.06 -1.99
CA VAL A 62 -4.63 3.35 -2.47
C VAL A 62 -6.15 3.43 -2.38
N TRP A 63 -6.85 2.38 -2.81
CA TRP A 63 -8.33 2.36 -2.90
C TRP A 63 -8.99 1.68 -1.70
N GLY A 64 -8.20 1.06 -0.84
CA GLY A 64 -8.67 0.45 0.40
C GLY A 64 -9.18 1.47 1.42
N ASN A 65 -10.03 1.00 2.33
CA ASN A 65 -10.43 1.77 3.51
C ASN A 65 -9.23 2.09 4.42
N ALA A 66 -9.40 3.05 5.34
CA ALA A 66 -8.35 3.53 6.26
C ALA A 66 -7.60 2.43 7.04
N THR A 67 -8.18 1.23 7.17
CA THR A 67 -7.50 0.07 7.74
C THR A 67 -6.25 -0.36 6.97
N GLY A 68 -6.19 -0.18 5.64
CA GLY A 68 -5.01 -0.51 4.82
C GLY A 68 -3.75 0.27 5.22
N TRP A 69 -3.90 1.55 5.55
CA TRP A 69 -2.78 2.37 6.04
C TRP A 69 -2.43 2.06 7.50
N ALA A 70 -3.40 1.66 8.32
CA ALA A 70 -3.15 1.30 9.71
C ALA A 70 -2.28 0.04 9.89
N ILE A 71 -2.18 -0.81 8.86
CA ILE A 71 -1.36 -2.03 8.85
C ILE A 71 0.10 -1.77 8.46
N LEU A 72 0.39 -0.63 7.80
CA LEU A 72 1.74 -0.24 7.41
C LEU A 72 2.54 0.25 8.63
N LYS A 73 2.97 -0.70 9.46
CA LYS A 73 3.82 -0.43 10.64
C LYS A 73 5.28 -0.34 10.22
N ASP A 74 5.95 0.73 10.64
CA ASP A 74 7.37 1.03 10.34
C ASP A 74 7.72 0.76 8.85
N PRO A 75 7.09 1.50 7.92
CA PRO A 75 7.12 1.16 6.49
C PRO A 75 8.54 0.99 5.95
N ALA A 76 9.45 1.89 6.35
CA ALA A 76 10.83 1.92 5.91
C ALA A 76 11.66 0.69 6.31
N ARG A 77 11.24 -0.06 7.35
CA ARG A 77 11.95 -1.27 7.79
C ARG A 77 11.31 -2.57 7.33
N ASN A 78 9.99 -2.56 7.16
CA ASN A 78 9.22 -3.79 7.00
C ASN A 78 8.74 -4.05 5.58
N TYR A 79 8.96 -3.12 4.65
CA TYR A 79 8.45 -3.20 3.29
C TYR A 79 9.54 -2.92 2.26
N PRO A 80 9.45 -3.50 1.05
CA PRO A 80 10.37 -3.20 -0.04
C PRO A 80 10.33 -1.72 -0.41
N ALA A 81 11.49 -1.12 -0.68
CA ALA A 81 11.57 0.28 -1.07
C ALA A 81 10.75 0.58 -2.35
N GLU A 82 10.85 -0.31 -3.34
CA GLU A 82 10.08 -0.24 -4.60
C GLU A 82 8.56 -0.20 -4.34
N PHE A 83 8.06 -0.98 -3.37
CA PHE A 83 6.64 -0.94 -3.02
C PHE A 83 6.21 0.40 -2.45
N LEU A 84 7.04 0.99 -1.58
CA LEU A 84 6.73 2.30 -0.99
C LEU A 84 6.77 3.40 -2.04
N GLU A 85 7.69 3.31 -3.01
CA GLU A 85 7.77 4.23 -4.15
C GLU A 85 6.52 4.12 -5.03
N ASP A 86 6.18 2.92 -5.48
CA ASP A 86 4.98 2.66 -6.29
C ASP A 86 3.71 3.14 -5.56
N LEU A 87 3.62 2.89 -4.26
CA LEU A 87 2.48 3.31 -3.44
C LEU A 87 2.35 4.83 -3.34
N VAL A 88 3.46 5.53 -3.10
CA VAL A 88 3.45 7.00 -3.00
C VAL A 88 3.10 7.63 -4.35
N LEU A 89 3.66 7.12 -5.45
CA LEU A 89 3.34 7.60 -6.79
C LEU A 89 1.85 7.43 -7.11
N ALA A 90 1.31 6.23 -6.91
CA ALA A 90 -0.11 5.96 -7.15
C ALA A 90 -1.03 6.81 -6.26
N PHE A 91 -0.66 7.04 -4.99
CA PHE A 91 -1.43 7.92 -4.10
C PHE A 91 -1.41 9.39 -4.54
N LEU A 92 -0.28 9.87 -5.05
CA LEU A 92 -0.12 11.24 -5.55
C LEU A 92 -0.87 11.51 -6.85
N GLU A 93 -1.02 10.50 -7.70
CA GLU A 93 -1.84 10.59 -8.91
C GLU A 93 -3.33 10.68 -8.57
N ASP A 94 -3.74 10.00 -7.51
CA ASP A 94 -5.15 9.85 -7.17
C ASP A 94 -5.69 10.95 -6.23
N ARG A 95 -4.85 11.57 -5.39
CA ARG A 95 -5.12 12.79 -4.54
C ARG A 95 -6.53 12.99 -3.98
N ARG A 96 -7.27 11.91 -3.73
CA ARG A 96 -8.54 11.95 -3.01
C ARG A 96 -8.23 12.12 -1.53
N GLY A 97 -8.43 13.34 -1.01
CA GLY A 97 -8.30 13.60 0.43
C GLY A 97 -7.47 14.81 0.84
N LEU A 98 -7.04 15.67 -0.08
CA LEU A 98 -6.58 17.00 0.32
C LEU A 98 -7.77 17.78 0.89
N THR A 99 -7.88 17.77 2.21
CA THR A 99 -8.87 18.54 2.94
C THR A 99 -8.40 19.99 2.99
N TRP A 100 -9.31 20.89 2.65
CA TRP A 100 -9.12 22.32 2.87
C TRP A 100 -9.75 22.72 4.22
N PRO A 101 -9.16 23.69 4.93
CA PRO A 101 -7.92 24.39 4.60
C PRO A 101 -6.67 23.50 4.78
N LEU A 102 -5.61 23.79 4.01
CA LEU A 102 -4.32 23.11 4.15
C LEU A 102 -3.85 23.18 5.61
N PRO A 103 -3.22 22.13 6.17
CA PRO A 103 -2.88 22.09 7.59
C PRO A 103 -2.04 23.29 8.08
N TRP A 104 -1.08 23.76 7.30
CA TRP A 104 -0.26 24.94 7.63
C TRP A 104 -0.97 26.27 7.40
N VAL A 105 -2.11 26.28 6.72
CA VAL A 105 -3.03 27.44 6.65
C VAL A 105 -3.99 27.41 7.84
N ALA A 106 -4.46 26.22 8.21
CA ALA A 106 -5.38 25.99 9.32
C ALA A 106 -4.73 26.28 10.69
N ASP A 107 -3.51 25.79 10.90
CA ASP A 107 -2.74 25.98 12.13
C ASP A 107 -1.23 26.11 11.81
N PRO A 108 -0.78 27.29 11.34
CA PRO A 108 0.64 27.54 11.10
C PRO A 108 1.50 27.40 12.37
N ALA A 109 0.92 27.67 13.55
CA ALA A 109 1.63 27.65 14.82
C ALA A 109 2.06 26.23 15.23
N SER A 110 1.36 25.19 14.79
CA SER A 110 1.75 23.78 14.99
C SER A 110 3.15 23.42 14.47
N TYR A 111 3.67 24.21 13.51
CA TYR A 111 4.99 24.03 12.91
C TYR A 111 6.07 24.94 13.54
N MET A 112 5.71 25.84 14.45
CA MET A 112 6.61 26.85 14.99
C MET A 112 7.27 26.40 16.30
N ILE A 113 8.61 26.30 16.31
CA ILE A 113 9.40 25.76 17.42
C ILE A 113 9.28 26.61 18.71
N GLY A 114 9.03 27.91 18.59
CA GLY A 114 8.94 28.86 19.71
C GLY A 114 7.54 29.01 20.32
N SER A 115 6.51 28.42 19.71
CA SER A 115 5.11 28.58 20.12
C SER A 115 4.73 27.59 21.22
N SER A 116 5.37 27.71 22.38
CA SER A 116 4.94 26.95 23.56
C SER A 116 3.55 27.45 23.98
N LYS A 117 2.54 26.57 23.90
CA LYS A 117 1.21 26.83 24.46
C LYS A 117 1.39 27.19 25.92
N LYS A 118 1.18 28.47 26.29
CA LYS A 118 0.97 28.84 27.69
C LYS A 118 -0.30 28.13 28.13
N ALA A 119 -0.13 27.00 28.82
CA ALA A 119 -1.19 26.38 29.58
C ALA A 119 -1.61 27.38 30.67
N THR A 120 -2.89 27.75 30.66
CA THR A 120 -3.56 28.47 31.76
C THR A 120 -4.56 27.51 32.37
#